data_AF-A0A956VW35-F1
#
_entry.id   AF-A0A956VW35-F1
#
_cell.length_a   1.000
_cell.length_b   1.000
_cell.length_c   1.000
_cell.angle_alpha   90.00
_cell.angle_beta   90.00
_cell.angle_gamma   90.00
#
_symmetry.space_group_name_H-M   'P 1'
#
loop_
_entity.id
_entity.type
_entity.pdbx_description
1 polymer ?
#
loop_
_entity_poly.entity_id
_entity_poly.type
_entity_poly.pdbx_seq_one_letter_code
_entity_poly.pdbx_strand_id
1 'polypeptide(L)'
;APVALVHGDLSGDHLLAGEDGELTGVIDFAEARLSDPALDFAGVLNRFSWRDLEVVRAHYDAPLDATLLERARIYIEIVPIYSVTDGYIAAGEAERAQGLHRLAGRAAAWARSGGNRAR
;
A
#
# COMPACT_ATOMS: atom_id res chain seq x y z
N ALA A 1 14.04 -7.66 -6.96
CA ALA A 1 13.27 -8.22 -5.84
C ALA A 1 12.97 -9.68 -6.11
N PRO A 2 12.76 -10.52 -5.07
CA PRO A 2 12.20 -11.86 -5.27
C PRO A 2 10.84 -11.79 -5.97
N VAL A 3 10.47 -12.85 -6.69
CA VAL A 3 9.17 -12.98 -7.37
C VAL A 3 8.31 -13.96 -6.58
N ALA A 4 7.10 -13.54 -6.21
CA ALA A 4 6.10 -14.34 -5.52
C ALA A 4 4.71 -14.07 -6.10
N LEU A 5 3.76 -14.99 -5.87
CA LEU A 5 2.35 -14.67 -6.09
C LEU A 5 1.93 -13.65 -5.04
N VAL A 6 1.40 -12.52 -5.49
CA VAL A 6 0.86 -11.45 -4.66
C VAL A 6 -0.63 -11.30 -4.89
N HIS A 7 -1.35 -10.81 -3.89
CA HIS A 7 -2.74 -10.35 -4.03
C HIS A 7 -2.83 -9.17 -4.99
N GLY A 8 -1.85 -8.26 -4.94
CA GLY A 8 -1.72 -7.17 -5.92
C GLY A 8 -2.55 -5.93 -5.59
N ASP A 9 -3.64 -6.11 -4.85
CA ASP A 9 -4.45 -5.05 -4.26
C ASP A 9 -4.81 -5.37 -2.79
N LEU A 10 -3.84 -5.82 -1.98
CA LEU A 10 -4.13 -6.13 -0.58
C LEU A 10 -4.44 -4.82 0.17
N SER A 11 -5.55 -4.75 0.88
CA SER A 11 -5.87 -3.62 1.75
C SER A 11 -6.83 -4.08 2.86
N GLY A 12 -6.96 -3.27 3.91
CA GLY A 12 -7.98 -3.53 4.95
C GLY A 12 -9.42 -3.50 4.42
N ASP A 13 -9.67 -2.91 3.25
CA ASP A 13 -10.99 -2.94 2.60
C ASP A 13 -11.31 -4.33 2.00
N HIS A 14 -10.28 -5.18 1.83
CA HIS A 14 -10.37 -6.52 1.21
C HIS A 14 -10.18 -7.65 2.22
N LEU A 15 -10.19 -7.33 3.51
CA LEU A 15 -10.13 -8.29 4.62
C LEU A 15 -11.50 -8.41 5.27
N LEU A 16 -11.97 -9.64 5.44
CA LEU A 16 -13.23 -9.93 6.13
C LEU A 16 -12.94 -10.34 7.57
N ALA A 17 -13.56 -9.65 8.53
CA ALA A 17 -13.47 -9.99 9.94
C ALA A 17 -14.77 -10.65 10.43
N GLY A 18 -14.63 -11.67 11.26
CA GLY A 18 -15.73 -12.27 12.02
C GLY A 18 -16.21 -11.35 13.14
N GLU A 19 -17.28 -11.75 13.84
CA GLU A 19 -17.83 -11.00 14.98
C GLU A 19 -16.85 -10.90 16.16
N ASP A 20 -15.92 -11.84 16.27
CA ASP A 20 -14.84 -11.89 17.25
C ASP A 20 -13.59 -11.10 16.83
N GLY A 21 -13.60 -10.51 15.63
CA GLY A 21 -12.46 -9.78 15.07
C GLY A 21 -11.42 -10.66 14.38
N GLU A 22 -11.66 -11.99 14.28
CA GLU A 22 -10.76 -12.89 13.57
C GLU A 22 -10.87 -12.73 12.06
N LEU A 23 -9.77 -12.86 11.34
CA LEU A 23 -9.77 -12.81 9.88
C LEU A 23 -10.47 -14.06 9.32
N THR A 24 -11.61 -13.88 8.66
CA THR A 24 -12.42 -14.96 8.10
C THR A 24 -12.29 -15.09 6.59
N GLY A 25 -11.72 -14.09 5.90
CA GLY A 25 -11.52 -14.15 4.46
C GLY A 25 -10.69 -13.00 3.90
N VAL A 26 -10.20 -13.24 2.69
CA VAL A 26 -9.58 -12.24 1.80
C VAL A 26 -10.34 -12.30 0.48
N ILE A 27 -10.62 -11.14 -0.11
CA ILE A 27 -11.39 -11.02 -1.35
C ILE A 27 -10.68 -10.09 -2.34
N ASP A 28 -11.20 -10.01 -3.56
CA ASP A 28 -10.73 -9.11 -4.63
C ASP A 28 -9.34 -9.45 -5.21
N PHE A 29 -9.18 -10.72 -5.61
CA PHE A 29 -7.96 -11.24 -6.24
C PHE A 29 -7.81 -10.88 -7.73
N ALA A 30 -8.57 -9.91 -8.27
CA ALA A 30 -8.51 -9.57 -9.69
C ALA A 30 -7.11 -9.11 -10.13
N GLU A 31 -6.37 -8.49 -9.21
CA GLU A 31 -5.00 -7.99 -9.43
C GLU A 31 -3.90 -9.01 -9.08
N ALA A 32 -4.26 -10.24 -8.71
CA ALA A 32 -3.31 -11.24 -8.27
C ALA A 32 -2.35 -11.65 -9.41
N ARG A 33 -1.05 -11.65 -9.12
CA ARG A 33 0.00 -11.83 -10.14
C ARG A 33 1.33 -12.26 -9.54
N LEU A 34 2.26 -12.72 -10.38
CA LEU A 34 3.65 -12.87 -9.98
C LEU A 34 4.33 -11.50 -9.97
N SER A 35 4.80 -11.07 -8.80
CA SER A 35 5.40 -9.75 -8.61
C SER A 35 6.30 -9.72 -7.36
N ASP A 36 6.74 -8.51 -6.99
CA ASP A 36 7.44 -8.24 -5.75
C ASP A 36 6.50 -8.35 -4.53
N PRO A 37 6.77 -9.23 -3.54
CA PRO A 37 5.93 -9.39 -2.35
C PRO A 37 5.83 -8.13 -1.50
N ALA A 38 6.77 -7.18 -1.63
CA ALA A 38 6.70 -5.90 -0.93
C ALA A 38 5.45 -5.09 -1.30
N LEU A 39 4.79 -5.40 -2.42
CA LEU A 39 3.52 -4.78 -2.82
C LEU A 39 2.40 -5.09 -1.81
N ASP A 40 2.23 -6.35 -1.40
CA ASP A 40 1.17 -6.73 -0.44
C ASP A 40 1.49 -6.20 0.97
N PHE A 41 2.78 -6.14 1.34
CA PHE A 41 3.21 -5.48 2.58
C PHE A 41 2.90 -3.98 2.58
N ALA A 42 3.07 -3.30 1.44
CA ALA A 42 2.63 -1.91 1.29
C ALA A 42 1.10 -1.80 1.38
N GLY A 43 0.39 -2.80 0.85
CA GLY A 43 -1.07 -2.89 0.89
C GLY A 43 -1.67 -2.80 2.29
N VAL A 44 -1.03 -3.42 3.29
CA VAL A 44 -1.39 -3.29 4.71
C VAL A 44 -1.45 -1.82 5.14
N LEU A 45 -0.54 -0.97 4.66
CA LEU A 45 -0.46 0.44 5.05
C LEU A 45 -1.56 1.32 4.44
N ASN A 46 -2.40 0.79 3.55
CA ASN A 46 -3.56 1.54 3.04
C ASN A 46 -4.59 1.80 4.14
N ARG A 47 -4.70 0.89 5.13
CA ARG A 47 -5.68 0.97 6.24
C ARG A 47 -5.08 0.78 7.63
N PHE A 48 -3.87 0.25 7.71
CA PHE A 48 -3.19 -0.01 8.97
C PHE A 48 -1.91 0.82 9.10
N SER A 49 -1.29 0.76 10.27
CA SER A 49 -0.10 1.53 10.59
C SER A 49 1.19 0.75 10.32
N TRP A 50 2.33 1.44 10.34
CA TRP A 50 3.66 0.81 10.33
C TRP A 50 3.86 -0.16 11.50
N ARG A 51 3.22 0.09 12.66
CA ARG A 51 3.28 -0.83 13.79
C ARG A 51 2.57 -2.14 13.47
N ASP A 52 1.43 -2.08 12.79
CA ASP A 52 0.67 -3.26 12.40
C ASP A 52 1.42 -4.07 11.33
N LEU A 53 2.08 -3.38 10.39
CA LEU A 53 2.95 -4.03 9.42
C LEU A 53 4.12 -4.79 10.07
N GLU A 54 4.71 -4.24 11.13
CA GLU A 54 5.75 -4.94 11.89
C GLU A 54 5.21 -6.19 12.61
N VAL A 55 3.95 -6.16 13.09
CA VAL A 55 3.29 -7.35 13.65
C VAL A 55 3.10 -8.40 12.57
N VAL A 56 2.61 -8.02 11.38
CA VAL A 56 2.49 -8.94 10.23
C VAL A 56 3.85 -9.54 9.88
N ARG A 57 4.89 -8.71 9.76
CA ARG A 57 6.26 -9.15 9.45
C ARG A 57 6.80 -10.14 10.48
N ALA A 58 6.54 -9.92 11.76
CA ALA A 58 7.03 -10.78 12.84
C ALA A 58 6.39 -12.19 12.82
N HIS A 59 5.20 -12.33 12.22
CA HIS A 59 4.47 -13.60 12.08
C HIS A 59 4.55 -14.18 10.66
N TYR A 60 5.36 -13.61 9.78
CA TYR A 60 5.49 -14.07 8.40
C TYR A 60 6.62 -15.11 8.30
N ASP A 61 6.26 -16.39 8.14
CA ASP A 61 7.22 -17.51 8.19
C ASP A 61 8.10 -17.64 6.94
N ALA A 62 7.69 -17.06 5.82
CA ALA A 62 8.45 -17.18 4.57
C ALA A 62 9.67 -16.23 4.56
N PRO A 63 10.79 -16.62 3.92
CA PRO A 63 11.98 -15.79 3.86
C PRO A 63 11.69 -14.42 3.24
N LEU A 64 11.99 -13.37 4.00
CA LEU A 64 11.92 -11.98 3.55
C LEU A 64 13.33 -11.47 3.28
N ASP A 65 13.53 -10.79 2.15
CA ASP A 65 14.79 -10.13 1.88
C ASP A 65 14.95 -8.84 2.70
N ALA A 66 16.19 -8.44 2.98
CA ALA A 66 16.50 -7.30 3.86
C ALA A 66 15.95 -5.94 3.38
N THR A 67 15.58 -5.82 2.10
CA THR A 67 15.12 -4.57 1.49
C THR A 67 13.59 -4.51 1.32
N LEU A 68 12.85 -5.52 1.80
CA LEU A 68 11.41 -5.61 1.62
C LEU A 68 10.66 -4.38 2.14
N LEU A 69 10.96 -3.91 3.35
CA LEU A 69 10.29 -2.76 3.95
C LEU A 69 10.63 -1.43 3.23
N GLU A 70 11.84 -1.32 2.68
CA GLU A 70 12.23 -0.17 1.88
C GLU A 70 11.40 -0.10 0.59
N ARG A 71 11.21 -1.24 -0.08
CA ARG A 71 10.36 -1.30 -1.29
C ARG A 71 8.89 -1.10 -0.96
N ALA A 72 8.39 -1.67 0.16
CA ALA A 72 7.01 -1.45 0.61
C ALA A 72 6.74 0.05 0.86
N ARG A 73 7.73 0.76 1.43
CA ARG A 73 7.68 2.21 1.58
C ARG A 73 7.56 2.93 0.25
N ILE A 74 8.32 2.53 -0.77
CA ILE A 74 8.21 3.11 -2.11
C ILE A 74 6.81 2.87 -2.68
N TYR A 75 6.26 1.65 -2.55
CA TYR A 75 4.94 1.31 -3.06
C TYR A 75 3.82 2.15 -2.42
N ILE A 76 3.78 2.26 -1.08
CA ILE A 76 2.77 3.11 -0.42
C ILE A 76 2.96 4.61 -0.74
N GLU A 77 4.19 5.04 -1.01
CA GLU A 77 4.46 6.39 -1.47
C GLU A 77 3.96 6.64 -2.91
N ILE A 78 3.83 5.64 -3.77
CA ILE A 78 3.28 5.87 -5.12
C ILE A 78 1.76 5.67 -5.22
N VAL A 79 1.09 5.11 -4.20
CA VAL A 79 -0.37 4.87 -4.20
C VAL A 79 -1.20 6.09 -4.64
N PRO A 80 -0.93 7.34 -4.21
CA PRO A 80 -1.72 8.48 -4.68
C PRO A 80 -1.65 8.71 -6.20
N ILE A 81 -0.53 8.36 -6.84
CA ILE A 81 -0.38 8.40 -8.31
C ILE A 81 -1.25 7.31 -8.92
N TYR A 82 -1.19 6.10 -8.36
CA TYR A 82 -2.05 4.98 -8.78
C TYR A 82 -3.53 5.35 -8.70
N SER A 83 -3.99 5.92 -7.58
CA SER A 83 -5.37 6.39 -7.41
C SER A 83 -5.80 7.43 -8.44
N VAL A 84 -4.90 8.33 -8.86
CA VAL A 84 -5.20 9.29 -9.94
C VAL A 84 -5.40 8.58 -11.27
N THR A 85 -4.53 7.61 -11.58
CA THR A 85 -4.62 6.85 -12.83
C THR A 85 -5.82 5.91 -12.85
N ASP A 86 -6.08 5.21 -11.75
CA ASP A 86 -7.21 4.28 -11.63
C ASP A 86 -8.55 5.02 -11.60
N GLY A 87 -8.64 6.14 -10.88
CA GLY A 87 -9.82 7.00 -10.93
C GLY A 87 -10.12 7.57 -12.33
N TYR A 88 -9.12 7.68 -13.20
CA TYR A 88 -9.32 8.07 -14.61
C TYR A 88 -9.76 6.89 -15.49
N ILE A 89 -9.29 5.67 -15.20
CA ILE A 89 -9.47 4.50 -16.05
C ILE A 89 -10.72 3.68 -15.65
N ALA A 90 -10.97 3.50 -14.35
CA ALA A 90 -11.98 2.59 -13.81
C ALA A 90 -12.75 3.15 -12.60
N ALA A 91 -12.09 3.48 -11.49
CA ALA A 91 -12.74 3.78 -10.20
C ALA A 91 -13.55 5.10 -10.16
N GLY A 92 -13.30 6.02 -11.11
CA GLY A 92 -14.05 7.26 -11.27
C GLY A 92 -13.53 8.46 -10.46
N GLU A 93 -14.28 9.56 -10.53
CA GLU A 93 -13.82 10.89 -10.09
C GLU A 93 -13.51 10.97 -8.58
N ALA A 94 -14.20 10.19 -7.75
CA ALA A 94 -13.95 10.19 -6.31
C ALA A 94 -12.55 9.68 -5.96
N GLU A 95 -12.13 8.55 -6.53
CA GLU A 95 -10.80 7.98 -6.32
C GLU A 95 -9.72 8.91 -6.88
N ARG A 96 -9.97 9.47 -8.07
CA ARG A 96 -9.09 10.46 -8.69
C ARG A 96 -8.89 11.68 -7.81
N ALA A 97 -9.97 12.25 -7.28
CA ALA A 97 -9.93 13.40 -6.39
C ALA A 97 -9.18 13.09 -5.09
N GLN A 98 -9.36 11.89 -4.53
CA GLN A 98 -8.64 11.46 -3.32
C GLN A 98 -7.13 11.31 -3.58
N GLY A 99 -6.74 10.74 -4.72
CA GLY A 99 -5.33 10.66 -5.15
C GLY A 99 -4.70 12.05 -5.29
N LEU A 100 -5.39 12.98 -5.98
CA LEU A 100 -4.95 14.38 -6.11
C LEU A 100 -4.81 15.08 -4.77
N HIS A 101 -5.77 14.89 -3.86
CA HIS A 101 -5.72 15.45 -2.52
C HIS A 101 -4.49 14.97 -1.74
N ARG A 102 -4.21 13.65 -1.77
CA ARG A 102 -3.03 13.05 -1.13
C ARG A 102 -1.72 13.60 -1.71
N LEU A 103 -1.62 13.73 -3.04
CA LEU A 103 -0.45 14.33 -3.70
C LEU A 103 -0.23 15.79 -3.29
N ALA A 104 -1.31 16.59 -3.29
CA ALA A 104 -1.25 17.99 -2.88
C ALA A 104 -0.80 18.15 -1.42
N GLY A 105 -1.31 17.29 -0.51
CA GLY A 105 -0.91 17.27 0.88
C GLY A 105 0.60 17.01 1.07
N ARG A 106 1.16 16.07 0.30
CA ARG A 106 2.59 15.76 0.32
C ARG A 106 3.45 16.89 -0.24
N ALA A 107 3.06 17.49 -1.35
CA ALA A 107 3.75 18.66 -1.91
C ALA A 107 3.78 19.83 -0.92
N ALA A 108 2.66 20.08 -0.23
CA ALA A 108 2.57 21.10 0.81
C ALA A 108 3.47 20.78 2.02
N ALA A 109 3.54 19.52 2.45
CA ALA A 109 4.43 19.09 3.53
C ALA A 109 5.91 19.29 3.18
N TRP A 110 6.29 18.94 1.94
CA TRP A 110 7.64 19.15 1.43
C TRP A 110 8.01 20.64 1.34
N ALA A 111 7.08 21.50 0.90
CA ALA A 111 7.32 22.93 0.88
C ALA A 111 7.57 23.49 2.30
N ARG A 112 6.83 22.99 3.30
CA ARG A 112 7.02 23.37 4.72
C ARG A 112 8.32 22.85 5.32
N SER A 113 8.83 21.70 4.89
CA SER A 113 10.11 21.17 5.37
C SER A 113 11.34 21.91 4.80
N GLY A 114 11.11 22.97 4.01
CA GLY A 114 12.16 23.82 3.47
C GLY A 114 12.66 23.37 2.10
N GLY A 115 11.99 22.41 1.46
CA GLY A 115 12.12 21.99 0.06
C GLY A 115 13.49 21.44 -0.36
N ASN A 116 14.58 22.14 -0.08
CA ASN A 116 15.92 21.83 -0.54
C ASN A 116 16.96 22.77 0.10
N ARG A 117 17.35 22.57 1.37
CA ARG A 117 18.59 23.18 1.92
C ARG A 117 19.86 22.34 1.64
N ALA A 118 19.82 21.44 0.66
CA ALA A 118 21.00 20.72 0.20
C ALA A 118 20.81 20.24 -1.26
N ARG A 119 21.10 21.12 -2.22
CA ARG A 119 21.72 20.73 -3.48
C ARG A 119 23.15 21.23 -3.45
#